data_AF-A0A5W1Z808-F1
#
_entry.id   AF-A0A5W1Z808-F1
#
_cell.length_a   1.000
_cell.length_b   1.000
_cell.length_c   1.000
_cell.angle_alpha   90.00
_cell.angle_beta   90.00
_cell.angle_gamma   90.00
#
_symmetry.space_group_name_H-M   'P 1'
#
loop_
_entity.id
_entity.type
_entity.pdbx_description
1 polymer ?
#
loop_
_entity_poly.entity_id
_entity_poly.type
_entity_poly.pdbx_seq_one_letter_code
_entity_poly.pdbx_strand_id
1 'polypeptide(L)' 'YSVVALKVRNPRSQKIVLDPRSLSGQFISATFQHRWLGEAGRPEDTTTLYLVIKGRPESAFPAEPVYRREAH' A
#
# COMPACT_ATOMS: atom_id res chain seq x y z
N TYR A 1 20.48 -1.15 -1.68
CA TYR A 1 19.04 -1.18 -1.96
C TYR A 1 18.36 -1.78 -0.75
N SER A 2 17.15 -1.31 -0.42
CA SER A 2 16.38 -1.86 0.70
C SER A 2 15.03 -2.36 0.19
N VAL A 3 14.52 -3.41 0.82
CA VAL A 3 13.19 -3.95 0.56
C VAL A 3 12.35 -3.74 1.80
N VAL A 4 11.14 -3.24 1.63
CA VAL A 4 10.19 -3.03 2.72
C VAL A 4 8.88 -3.72 2.40
N ALA A 5 8.34 -4.41 3.40
CA ALA A 5 7.02 -5.01 3.34
C ALA A 5 6.04 -4.13 4.12
N LEU A 6 4.99 -3.67 3.44
CA LEU A 6 3.91 -2.90 4.03
C LEU A 6 2.61 -3.72 4.03
N LYS A 7 1.87 -3.65 5.13
CA LYS A 7 0.50 -4.16 5.18
C LYS A 7 -0.44 -3.12 4.56
N VAL A 8 -1.17 -3.53 3.52
CA VAL A 8 -2.19 -2.72 2.86
C VAL A 8 -3.54 -3.33 3.16
N ARG A 9 -4.50 -2.50 3.60
CA ARG A 9 -5.86 -2.91 3.91
C ARG A 9 -6.87 -2.08 3.12
N ASN A 10 -7.91 -2.72 2.60
CA ASN A 10 -9.04 -2.07 1.99
C ASN A 10 -10.12 -1.76 3.04
N PRO A 11 -10.38 -0.48 3.37
CA PRO A 11 -11.42 -0.11 4.30
C PRO A 11 -12.82 -0.03 3.66
N ARG A 12 -12.94 -0.26 2.34
CA ARG A 12 -14.21 -0.10 1.60
C ARG A 12 -14.96 -1.43 1.51
N SER A 13 -16.30 -1.36 1.45
CA SER A 13 -17.18 -2.51 1.21
C SER A 13 -17.23 -2.94 -0.28
N GLN A 14 -16.18 -2.65 -1.05
CA GLN A 14 -16.09 -2.96 -2.47
C GLN A 14 -14.68 -3.48 -2.78
N LYS A 15 -14.58 -4.40 -3.75
CA LYS A 15 -13.31 -4.90 -4.25
C LYS A 15 -12.51 -3.78 -4.93
N ILE A 16 -11.21 -3.71 -4.65
CA ILE A 16 -10.26 -2.78 -5.29
C ILE A 16 -9.22 -3.57 -6.07
N VAL A 17 -8.92 -3.15 -7.29
CA VAL A 17 -7.78 -3.65 -8.07
C VAL A 17 -6.57 -2.78 -7.77
N LEU A 18 -5.44 -3.42 -7.48
CA LEU A 18 -4.19 -2.75 -7.12
C LEU A 18 -3.25 -2.75 -8.32
N ASP A 19 -2.85 -1.56 -8.78
CA ASP A 19 -1.79 -1.38 -9.77
C ASP A 19 -0.58 -0.70 -9.11
N PRO A 20 0.61 -1.33 -9.10
CA PRO A 20 1.83 -0.73 -8.59
C PRO A 20 2.17 0.62 -9.26
N ARG A 21 1.71 0.84 -10.50
CA ARG A 21 1.94 2.10 -11.24
C ARG A 21 1.11 3.27 -10.72
N SER A 22 0.05 3.00 -9.96
CA SER A 22 -0.77 4.03 -9.32
C SER A 22 -0.20 4.50 -7.98
N LEU A 23 0.90 3.91 -7.51
CA LEU A 23 1.56 4.32 -6.28
C LEU A 23 2.37 5.60 -6.50
N SER A 24 2.30 6.51 -5.53
CA SER A 24 3.11 7.73 -5.49
C SER A 24 4.25 7.58 -4.48
N GLY A 25 5.47 7.95 -4.86
CA GLY A 25 6.64 7.93 -3.97
C GLY A 25 7.95 7.69 -4.70
N GLN A 26 9.04 7.65 -3.95
CA GLN A 26 10.39 7.37 -4.48
C GLN A 26 10.78 5.91 -4.24
N PHE A 27 10.27 5.02 -5.08
CA PHE A 27 10.63 3.60 -5.10
C PHE A 27 11.07 3.19 -6.51
N ILE A 28 11.97 2.22 -6.56
CA ILE A 28 12.52 1.65 -7.79
C ILE A 28 11.54 0.63 -8.37
N SER A 29 10.92 -0.15 -7.50
CA SER A 29 9.95 -1.18 -7.89
C SER A 29 8.94 -1.41 -6.76
N ALA A 30 7.76 -1.88 -7.14
CA ALA A 30 6.67 -2.19 -6.25
C ALA A 30 5.94 -3.44 -6.75
N THR A 31 5.60 -4.36 -5.84
CA THR A 31 4.77 -5.51 -6.17
C THR A 31 3.82 -5.85 -5.04
N PHE A 32 2.58 -6.19 -5.38
CA PHE A 32 1.60 -6.67 -4.42
C PHE A 32 1.56 -8.19 -4.42
N GLN A 33 1.45 -8.79 -3.23
CA GLN A 33 1.23 -10.23 -3.10
C GLN A 33 -0.08 -10.66 -3.79
N HIS A 34 -1.15 -9.87 -3.61
CA HIS A 34 -2.40 -10.01 -4.33
C HIS A 34 -2.70 -8.76 -5.15
N ARG A 35 -3.12 -8.92 -6.41
CA ARG A 35 -3.43 -7.80 -7.32
C ARG A 35 -4.79 -7.14 -7.06
N TRP A 36 -5.49 -7.58 -6.02
CA TRP A 36 -6.77 -7.04 -5.63
C TRP A 36 -6.99 -7.25 -4.13
N LEU A 37 -7.84 -6.41 -3.55
CA LEU A 37 -8.33 -6.54 -2.18
C LEU A 37 -9.84 -6.70 -2.19
N GLY A 38 -10.33 -7.66 -1.41
CA GLY A 38 -11.74 -7.88 -1.17
C GLY A 38 -12.36 -6.77 -0.32
N GLU A 39 -13.65 -6.94 -0.04
CA GLU A 39 -14.41 -6.00 0.80
C GLU A 39 -13.92 -6.02 2.25
N ALA A 40 -14.03 -4.89 2.92
CA ALA A 40 -13.63 -4.72 4.31
C ALA A 40 -14.26 -5.79 5.23
N GLY A 41 -13.45 -6.35 6.13
CA GLY A 41 -13.90 -7.35 7.11
C GLY A 41 -13.80 -8.80 6.62
N ARG A 42 -13.37 -9.02 5.38
CA ARG A 42 -13.00 -10.34 4.86
C ARG A 42 -11.47 -10.53 4.94
N PRO A 43 -10.95 -11.77 5.03
CA PRO A 43 -9.50 -12.01 5.00
C PRO A 43 -8.82 -11.47 3.74
N GLU A 44 -9.55 -11.38 2.63
CA GLU A 44 -9.06 -10.84 1.37
C GLU A 44 -8.97 -9.30 1.37
N ASP A 45 -9.41 -8.61 2.43
CA ASP A 45 -9.31 -7.15 2.56
C ASP A 45 -7.87 -6.67 2.77
N THR A 46 -6.93 -7.58 3.02
CA THR A 46 -5.53 -7.29 3.37
C THR A 46 -4.54 -7.97 2.42
N THR A 47 -3.49 -7.26 2.04
CA THR A 47 -2.35 -7.81 1.29
C THR A 47 -1.04 -7.17 1.75
N THR A 48 0.07 -7.80 1.41
CA THR A 48 1.40 -7.22 1.55
C THR A 48 1.82 -6.53 0.25
N LEU A 49 2.37 -5.32 0.37
CA LEU A 49 3.06 -4.58 -0.69
C LEU A 49 4.55 -4.61 -0.40
N TYR A 50 5.34 -5.04 -1.38
CA TYR A 50 6.79 -5.01 -1.32
C TYR A 50 7.31 -3.84 -2.15
N LEU A 51 8.11 -2.97 -1.52
CA LEU A 51 8.75 -1.84 -2.17
C LEU A 51 10.26 -2.02 -2.17
N VAL A 52 10.89 -1.76 -3.32
CA VAL A 52 12.34 -1.66 -3.46
C VAL A 52 12.72 -0.21 -3.55
N ILE A 53 13.63 0.23 -2.70
CA ILE A 53 14.05 1.63 -2.57
C ILE A 53 15.59 1.74 -2.56
N LYS A 54 16.11 2.91 -2.94
CA LYS A 54 17.54 3.22 -2.83
C LYS A 54 17.82 3.85 -1.47
N GLY A 55 18.88 3.44 -0.79
CA GLY A 55 19.19 3.94 0.55
C GLY A 55 18.39 3.25 1.64
N ARG A 56 18.15 3.96 2.75
CA ARG A 56 17.52 3.40 3.94
C ARG A 56 15.99 3.59 3.94
N PRO A 57 15.22 2.64 4.49
CA PRO A 57 13.76 2.69 4.50
C PRO A 57 13.18 3.88 5.25
N GLU A 58 13.84 4.36 6.30
CA GLU A 58 13.45 5.56 7.02
C GLU A 58 13.35 6.83 6.16
N SER A 59 14.02 6.89 5.00
CA SER A 59 14.01 8.05 4.10
C SER A 59 12.97 7.95 2.98
N ALA A 60 12.40 6.76 2.74
CA ALA A 60 11.57 6.49 1.57
C ALA A 60 10.06 6.56 1.84
N PHE A 61 9.66 6.53 3.12
CA PHE A 61 8.27 6.74 3.51
C PHE A 61 8.05 8.21 3.84
N PRO A 62 7.25 8.96 3.06
CA PRO A 62 6.67 10.18 3.62
C PRO A 62 5.89 9.79 4.88
N ALA A 63 5.96 10.63 5.94
CA ALA A 63 5.11 10.47 7.11
C ALA A 63 3.66 10.24 6.62
N GLU A 64 3.02 9.21 7.17
CA GLU A 64 1.69 8.76 6.75
C GLU A 64 0.80 9.99 6.51
N PRO A 65 0.27 10.22 5.29
CA PRO A 65 -0.69 11.28 5.10
C PRO A 65 -1.84 10.94 6.03
N VAL A 66 -2.01 11.73 7.08
CA VAL A 66 -3.13 11.62 8.01
C VAL A 66 -4.35 11.65 7.12
N TYR A 67 -4.97 10.50 6.89
CA TYR A 67 -6.20 10.42 6.13
C TYR A 67 -7.21 11.20 6.97
N ARG A 68 -7.37 12.48 6.62
CA ARG A 68 -8.38 13.35 7.20
C ARG A 68 -9.70 12.70 6.82
N ARG A 69 -10.28 11.96 7.76
CA ARG A 69 -11.69 11.61 7.69
C ARG A 69 -12.44 12.93 7.68
N GLU A 70 -12.80 13.40 6.49
CA GLU A 70 -13.85 14.39 6.37
C GLU A 70 -15.13 13.65 6.72
N ALA A 71 -15.55 13.82 7.98
CA ALA A 71 -16.87 13.45 8.43
C ALA A 71 -17.85 14.42 7.75
N HIS A 72 -18.74 13.87 6.95
CA HIS A 72 -19.95 14.53 6.48
C HIS A 72 -21.14 14.00 7.29
#